data_AF-A0A7C2QM77-F1
#
_entry.id   AF-A0A7C2QM77-F1
#
_cell.length_a   1.000
_cell.length_b   1.000
_cell.length_c   1.000
_cell.angle_alpha   90.00
_cell.angle_beta   90.00
_cell.angle_gamma   90.00
#
_symmetry.space_group_name_H-M   'P 1'
#
loop_
_entity.id
_entity.type
_entity.pdbx_description
1 polymer ?
#
loop_
_entity_poly.entity_id
_entity_poly.type
_entity_poly.pdbx_seq_one_letter_code
_entity_poly.pdbx_strand_id
1 'polypeptide(L)'
;MAEKARSSKALMVLAVVAGLAVAAAVVYDFWRALTVNPENPWAEFTLSKIFFGYRNLMFAVGAVVWVLGTAIFVLELAGRTVTRRGLERNRMGVAEWSVIDVALAALSAAVYGGLLAATAPIVFVPGFTWLRPANALAPLFGMFFGIPGCLGAAIGNLIADIVGGFFGVGSFGGFIGNFLIAYLPYKFVRDHSFSSASSIGEFYVWGVLAQAFVSATYICWWLDVAEALVGLPLFVVWGIIAPIIFSNNIVVNAVLSPVLGRVLFPLIKGRGLYWKDRIKAAQV
;
A
#
# COMPACT_ATOMS: atom_id res chain seq x y z
N MET A 1 -19.36 21.85 19.90
CA MET A 1 -18.24 21.67 18.93
C MET A 1 -16.97 21.10 19.58
N ALA A 2 -16.57 21.53 20.78
CA ALA A 2 -15.36 21.02 21.47
C ALA A 2 -15.40 19.51 21.78
N GLU A 3 -16.56 18.98 22.17
CA GLU A 3 -16.74 17.56 22.48
C GLU A 3 -16.61 16.65 21.24
N LYS A 4 -17.17 17.08 20.09
CA LYS A 4 -17.03 16.40 18.80
C LYS A 4 -15.58 16.39 18.30
N ALA A 5 -14.85 17.48 18.53
CA ALA A 5 -13.42 17.57 18.22
C ALA A 5 -12.56 16.68 19.15
N ARG A 6 -12.93 16.57 20.43
CA ARG A 6 -12.26 15.69 21.42
C ARG A 6 -12.50 14.21 21.12
N SER A 7 -13.74 13.85 20.78
CA SER A 7 -14.12 12.50 20.32
C SER A 7 -13.38 12.11 19.04
N SER A 8 -13.27 13.02 18.06
CA SER A 8 -12.50 12.78 16.84
C SER A 8 -11.01 12.55 17.12
N LYS A 9 -10.39 13.26 18.07
CA LYS A 9 -8.99 13.01 18.46
C LYS A 9 -8.82 11.67 19.16
N ALA A 10 -9.73 11.30 20.05
CA ALA A 10 -9.70 10.00 20.73
C ALA A 10 -9.79 8.83 19.73
N LEU A 11 -10.68 8.92 18.74
CA LEU A 11 -10.78 7.93 17.65
C LEU A 11 -9.48 7.80 16.85
N MET A 12 -8.77 8.90 16.62
CA MET A 12 -7.51 8.89 15.87
C MET A 12 -6.37 8.28 16.68
N VAL A 13 -6.32 8.54 17.99
CA VAL A 13 -5.38 7.86 18.90
C VAL A 13 -5.69 6.37 18.96
N LEU A 14 -6.98 6.00 19.04
CA LEU A 14 -7.40 4.60 18.98
C LEU A 14 -6.98 3.92 17.68
N ALA A 15 -7.06 4.60 16.54
CA ALA A 15 -6.59 4.05 15.26
C ALA A 15 -5.07 3.78 15.26
N VAL A 16 -4.28 4.66 15.88
CA VAL A 16 -2.83 4.45 16.05
C VAL A 16 -2.55 3.25 16.94
N VAL A 17 -3.18 3.21 18.12
CA VAL A 17 -3.04 2.10 19.07
C VAL A 17 -3.47 0.78 18.43
N ALA A 18 -4.59 0.77 17.71
CA ALA A 18 -5.09 -0.41 17.01
C ALA A 18 -4.11 -0.88 15.93
N GLY A 19 -3.59 0.01 15.06
CA GLY A 19 -2.64 -0.43 14.03
C GLY A 19 -1.30 -0.90 14.60
N LEU A 20 -0.80 -0.28 15.67
CA LEU A 20 0.39 -0.77 16.39
C LEU A 20 0.13 -2.11 17.06
N ALA A 21 -1.02 -2.29 17.69
CA ALA A 21 -1.42 -3.55 18.31
C ALA A 21 -1.55 -4.67 17.27
N VAL A 22 -2.15 -4.38 16.10
CA VAL A 22 -2.24 -5.34 14.99
C VAL A 22 -0.85 -5.67 14.46
N ALA A 23 0.03 -4.68 14.26
CA ALA A 23 1.41 -4.94 13.83
C ALA A 23 2.16 -5.84 14.83
N ALA A 24 2.07 -5.55 16.12
CA ALA A 24 2.68 -6.37 17.18
C ALA A 24 2.07 -7.78 17.24
N ALA A 25 0.75 -7.90 17.13
CA ALA A 25 0.06 -9.18 17.13
C ALA A 25 0.44 -10.05 15.93
N VAL A 26 0.58 -9.45 14.74
CA VAL A 26 1.03 -10.15 13.52
C VAL A 26 2.45 -10.70 13.70
N VAL A 27 3.38 -9.88 14.22
CA VAL A 27 4.76 -10.32 14.48
C VAL A 27 4.80 -11.43 15.52
N TYR A 28 4.04 -11.27 16.61
CA TYR A 28 3.98 -12.27 17.68
C TYR A 28 3.35 -13.59 17.21
N ASP A 29 2.24 -13.53 16.48
CA ASP A 29 1.55 -14.72 15.97
C ASP A 29 2.43 -15.49 15.00
N PHE A 30 3.17 -14.78 14.15
CA PHE A 30 4.10 -15.43 13.25
C PHE A 30 5.30 -16.05 14.00
N TRP A 31 5.86 -15.34 14.97
CA TRP A 31 6.91 -15.90 15.84
C TRP A 31 6.44 -17.17 16.56
N ARG A 32 5.20 -17.18 17.07
CA ARG A 32 4.57 -18.36 17.65
C ARG A 32 4.42 -19.49 16.63
N ALA A 33 4.01 -19.19 15.41
CA ALA A 33 3.85 -20.19 14.36
C ALA A 33 5.20 -20.87 14.01
N LEU A 34 6.29 -20.11 13.94
CA LEU A 34 7.64 -20.64 13.76
C LEU A 34 8.09 -21.54 14.90
N THR A 35 7.79 -21.19 16.14
CA THR A 35 8.24 -22.00 17.28
C THR A 35 7.47 -23.31 17.38
N VAL A 36 6.20 -23.33 16.94
CA VAL A 36 5.37 -24.54 16.92
C VAL A 36 5.71 -25.45 15.73
N ASN A 37 5.84 -24.87 14.53
CA ASN A 37 6.16 -25.64 13.32
C ASN A 37 7.24 -24.91 12.49
N PRO A 38 8.53 -25.13 12.80
CA PRO A 38 9.63 -24.46 12.11
C PRO A 38 9.72 -24.77 10.62
N GLU A 39 9.31 -25.98 10.21
CA GLU A 39 9.38 -26.43 8.82
C GLU A 39 8.25 -25.82 7.96
N ASN A 40 7.07 -25.64 8.55
CA ASN A 40 5.93 -25.03 7.88
C ASN A 40 5.14 -24.09 8.82
N PRO A 41 5.68 -22.90 9.11
CA PRO A 41 5.02 -21.95 9.99
C PRO A 41 3.68 -21.45 9.40
N TRP A 42 3.53 -21.47 8.08
CA TRP A 42 2.29 -21.06 7.39
C TRP A 42 1.09 -21.95 7.75
N ALA A 43 1.33 -23.22 8.09
CA ALA A 43 0.28 -24.11 8.58
C ALA A 43 -0.25 -23.67 9.95
N GLU A 44 0.56 -22.99 10.76
CA GLU A 44 0.17 -22.54 12.11
C GLU A 44 -0.20 -21.06 12.19
N PHE A 45 0.25 -20.27 11.22
CA PHE A 45 0.02 -18.84 11.18
C PHE A 45 -1.48 -18.52 11.01
N THR A 46 -2.01 -17.66 11.89
CA THR A 46 -3.46 -17.39 11.94
C THR A 46 -3.94 -16.71 10.66
N LEU A 47 -3.16 -15.77 10.11
CA LEU A 47 -3.53 -15.10 8.86
C LEU A 47 -3.56 -16.07 7.69
N SER A 48 -2.63 -17.03 7.61
CA SER A 48 -2.65 -18.09 6.61
C SER A 48 -3.89 -18.96 6.70
N LYS A 49 -4.28 -19.37 7.92
CA LYS A 49 -5.54 -20.08 8.17
C LYS A 49 -6.77 -19.27 7.78
N ILE A 50 -6.76 -17.95 8.02
CA ILE A 50 -7.88 -17.06 7.65
C ILE A 50 -7.99 -16.91 6.14
N PHE A 51 -6.92 -16.47 5.47
CA PHE A 51 -6.96 -16.18 4.03
C PHE A 51 -7.23 -17.44 3.20
N PHE A 52 -6.60 -18.57 3.55
CA PHE A 52 -6.82 -19.83 2.83
C PHE A 52 -8.10 -20.55 3.28
N GLY A 53 -8.37 -20.62 4.58
CA GLY A 53 -9.55 -21.31 5.12
C GLY A 53 -10.87 -20.65 4.71
N TYR A 54 -10.88 -19.33 4.52
CA TYR A 54 -12.02 -18.58 3.98
C TYR A 54 -11.79 -18.14 2.53
N ARG A 55 -11.04 -18.91 1.72
CA ARG A 55 -10.68 -18.55 0.34
C ARG A 55 -11.88 -18.12 -0.49
N ASN A 56 -13.00 -18.84 -0.47
CA ASN A 56 -14.17 -18.49 -1.30
C ASN A 56 -14.71 -17.08 -0.98
N LEU A 57 -14.74 -16.72 0.31
CA LEU A 57 -15.11 -15.38 0.73
C LEU A 57 -14.05 -14.36 0.32
N MET A 58 -12.77 -14.66 0.56
CA MET A 58 -11.65 -13.78 0.18
C MET A 58 -11.58 -13.56 -1.34
N PHE A 59 -11.92 -14.57 -2.14
CA PHE A 59 -12.02 -14.49 -3.59
C PHE A 59 -13.18 -13.59 -4.01
N ALA A 60 -14.37 -13.75 -3.40
CA ALA A 60 -15.51 -12.89 -3.69
C ALA A 60 -15.24 -11.42 -3.31
N VAL A 61 -14.65 -11.18 -2.14
CA VAL A 61 -14.22 -9.84 -1.71
C VAL A 61 -13.14 -9.30 -2.64
N GLY A 62 -12.15 -10.13 -2.97
CA GLY A 62 -11.07 -9.82 -3.91
C GLY A 62 -11.59 -9.44 -5.29
N ALA A 63 -12.66 -10.08 -5.78
CA ALA A 63 -13.29 -9.73 -7.06
C ALA A 63 -13.86 -8.31 -7.03
N VAL A 64 -14.57 -7.96 -5.95
CA VAL A 64 -15.11 -6.60 -5.77
C VAL A 64 -13.97 -5.59 -5.66
N VAL A 65 -12.95 -5.88 -4.86
CA VAL A 65 -11.76 -5.03 -4.71
C VAL A 65 -11.02 -4.87 -6.04
N TRP A 66 -10.93 -5.94 -6.83
CA TRP A 66 -10.29 -5.91 -8.13
C TRP A 66 -11.05 -5.03 -9.12
N VAL A 67 -12.35 -5.26 -9.30
CA VAL A 67 -13.20 -4.46 -10.20
C VAL A 67 -13.14 -2.98 -9.83
N LEU A 68 -13.34 -2.65 -8.55
CA LEU A 68 -13.30 -1.27 -8.08
C LEU A 68 -11.90 -0.66 -8.19
N GLY A 69 -10.87 -1.40 -7.80
CA GLY A 69 -9.48 -0.96 -7.82
C GLY A 69 -8.97 -0.71 -9.24
N THR A 70 -9.28 -1.59 -10.19
CA THR A 70 -8.96 -1.41 -11.61
C THR A 70 -9.71 -0.24 -12.20
N ALA A 71 -11.02 -0.10 -11.91
CA ALA A 71 -11.80 1.04 -12.38
C ALA A 71 -11.25 2.37 -11.86
N ILE A 72 -10.90 2.44 -10.56
CA ILE A 72 -10.26 3.61 -9.94
C ILE A 72 -8.92 3.91 -10.63
N PHE A 73 -8.07 2.90 -10.84
CA PHE A 73 -6.79 3.05 -11.52
C PHE A 73 -6.96 3.71 -12.90
N VAL A 74 -7.87 3.17 -13.72
CA VAL A 74 -8.14 3.72 -15.07
C VAL A 74 -8.71 5.13 -15.00
N LEU A 75 -9.70 5.37 -14.13
CA LEU A 75 -10.34 6.68 -14.00
C LEU A 75 -9.35 7.76 -13.56
N GLU A 76 -8.54 7.48 -12.55
CA GLU A 76 -7.59 8.44 -11.98
C GLU A 76 -6.50 8.79 -12.99
N LEU A 77 -5.99 7.82 -13.74
CA LEU A 77 -5.05 8.08 -14.83
C LEU A 77 -5.69 8.86 -15.98
N ALA A 78 -6.99 8.65 -16.24
CA ALA A 78 -7.78 9.41 -17.21
C ALA A 78 -8.18 10.82 -16.72
N GLY A 79 -7.72 11.25 -15.55
CA GLY A 79 -7.98 12.59 -15.02
C GLY A 79 -9.29 12.75 -14.27
N ARG A 80 -9.93 11.63 -13.88
CA ARG A 80 -11.22 11.63 -13.18
C ARG A 80 -11.12 10.92 -11.83
N THR A 81 -11.77 11.47 -10.83
CA THR A 81 -11.82 10.90 -9.49
C THR A 81 -13.24 10.78 -9.00
N VAL A 82 -13.49 9.75 -8.20
CA VAL A 82 -14.78 9.54 -7.54
C VAL A 82 -14.86 10.45 -6.31
N THR A 83 -15.93 11.24 -6.23
CA THR A 83 -16.29 12.06 -5.07
C THR A 83 -17.70 11.69 -4.59
N ARG A 84 -18.12 12.24 -3.44
CA ARG A 84 -19.49 12.07 -2.94
C ARG A 84 -20.56 12.66 -3.86
N ARG A 85 -20.17 13.55 -4.78
CA ARG A 85 -21.07 14.23 -5.72
C ARG A 85 -21.04 13.62 -7.12
N GLY A 86 -20.22 12.58 -7.34
CA GLY A 86 -20.09 11.89 -8.61
C GLY A 86 -18.63 11.88 -9.11
N LEU A 87 -18.46 11.81 -10.43
CA LEU A 87 -17.16 11.85 -11.08
C LEU A 87 -16.74 13.30 -11.32
N GLU A 88 -15.62 13.71 -10.72
CA GLU A 88 -15.04 15.04 -10.90
C GLU A 88 -13.66 14.94 -11.55
N ARG A 89 -13.19 16.03 -12.16
CA ARG A 89 -11.81 16.08 -12.68
C ARG A 89 -10.81 16.16 -11.52
N ASN A 90 -9.82 15.27 -11.52
CA ASN A 90 -8.77 15.24 -10.50
C ASN A 90 -7.60 16.19 -10.83
N ARG A 91 -7.51 16.67 -12.08
CA ARG A 91 -6.45 17.53 -12.62
C ARG A 91 -5.03 16.97 -12.45
N MET A 92 -4.92 15.65 -12.34
CA MET A 92 -3.68 14.89 -12.26
C MET A 92 -3.73 13.64 -13.12
N GLY A 93 -4.62 13.61 -14.12
CA GLY A 93 -4.57 12.59 -15.16
C GLY A 93 -3.29 12.72 -15.97
N VAL A 94 -2.85 11.62 -16.57
CA VAL A 94 -1.56 11.55 -17.30
C VAL A 94 -1.48 12.61 -18.41
N ALA A 95 -2.61 12.96 -19.03
CA ALA A 95 -2.68 14.00 -20.05
C ALA A 95 -2.47 15.44 -19.52
N GLU A 96 -2.61 15.66 -18.21
CA GLU A 96 -2.48 16.97 -17.56
C GLU A 96 -1.12 17.11 -16.82
N TRP A 97 -0.23 16.13 -16.96
CA TRP A 97 1.05 16.11 -16.25
C TRP A 97 2.03 17.16 -16.77
N SER A 98 2.64 17.87 -15.83
CA SER A 98 3.81 18.71 -16.10
C SER A 98 5.09 17.88 -16.16
N VAL A 99 6.19 18.50 -16.60
CA VAL A 99 7.53 17.88 -16.56
C VAL A 99 7.90 17.43 -15.14
N ILE A 100 7.47 18.19 -14.12
CA ILE A 100 7.71 17.85 -12.72
C ILE A 100 6.96 16.57 -12.33
N ASP A 101 5.72 16.39 -12.81
CA ASP A 101 4.93 15.17 -12.53
C ASP A 101 5.59 13.92 -13.11
N VAL A 102 6.04 14.00 -14.37
CA VAL A 102 6.78 12.91 -15.02
C VAL A 102 8.06 12.60 -14.24
N ALA A 103 8.82 13.63 -13.84
CA ALA A 103 10.04 13.45 -13.06
C ALA A 103 9.76 12.82 -11.68
N LEU A 104 8.69 13.22 -11.00
CA LEU A 104 8.30 12.64 -9.71
C LEU A 104 7.87 11.18 -9.85
N ALA A 105 7.13 10.82 -10.90
CA ALA A 105 6.76 9.43 -11.17
C ALA A 105 8.01 8.57 -11.41
N ALA A 106 8.95 9.05 -12.24
CA ALA A 106 10.20 8.36 -12.52
C ALA A 106 11.09 8.24 -11.28
N LEU A 107 11.23 9.30 -10.50
CA LEU A 107 11.99 9.31 -9.24
C LEU A 107 11.39 8.33 -8.22
N SER A 108 10.07 8.37 -8.03
CA SER A 108 9.38 7.42 -7.16
C SER A 108 9.58 5.98 -7.62
N ALA A 109 9.51 5.70 -8.93
CA ALA A 109 9.76 4.37 -9.46
C ALA A 109 11.20 3.90 -9.23
N ALA A 110 12.19 4.76 -9.50
CA ALA A 110 13.60 4.43 -9.32
C ALA A 110 13.96 4.20 -7.86
N VAL A 111 13.51 5.09 -6.96
CA VAL A 111 13.77 4.97 -5.51
C VAL A 111 13.04 3.77 -4.94
N TYR A 112 11.75 3.60 -5.26
CA TYR A 112 10.97 2.47 -4.73
C TYR A 112 11.49 1.14 -5.25
N GLY A 113 11.59 0.97 -6.57
CA GLY A 113 12.06 -0.26 -7.20
C GLY A 113 13.49 -0.60 -6.82
N GLY A 114 14.38 0.40 -6.81
CA GLY A 114 15.77 0.22 -6.40
C GLY A 114 15.90 -0.22 -4.95
N LEU A 115 15.16 0.40 -4.02
CA LEU A 115 15.17 -0.02 -2.61
C LEU A 115 14.50 -1.38 -2.41
N LEU A 116 13.45 -1.70 -3.15
CA LEU A 116 12.84 -3.03 -3.12
C LEU A 116 13.82 -4.12 -3.54
N ALA A 117 14.63 -3.88 -4.56
CA ALA A 117 15.68 -4.80 -5.00
C ALA A 117 16.83 -4.87 -3.98
N ALA A 118 17.31 -3.72 -3.50
CA ALA A 118 18.42 -3.64 -2.55
C ALA A 118 18.10 -4.24 -1.17
N THR A 119 16.84 -4.16 -0.74
CA THR A 119 16.39 -4.70 0.54
C THR A 119 15.80 -6.11 0.44
N ALA A 120 15.67 -6.68 -0.77
CA ALA A 120 15.21 -8.05 -0.96
C ALA A 120 16.04 -9.12 -0.22
N PRO A 121 17.38 -8.98 -0.08
CA PRO A 121 18.19 -9.94 0.66
C PRO A 121 18.02 -9.87 2.20
N ILE A 122 17.34 -8.85 2.73
CA ILE A 122 17.17 -8.69 4.17
C ILE A 122 16.07 -9.66 4.64
N VAL A 123 16.50 -10.82 5.13
CA VAL A 123 15.64 -11.86 5.69
C VAL A 123 15.76 -11.83 7.21
N PHE A 124 14.77 -11.25 7.89
CA PHE A 124 14.75 -11.19 9.36
C PHE A 124 14.42 -12.54 9.99
N VAL A 125 13.72 -13.42 9.28
CA VAL A 125 13.31 -14.73 9.75
C VAL A 125 13.48 -15.77 8.64
N PRO A 126 14.33 -16.80 8.81
CA PRO A 126 14.46 -17.90 7.85
C PRO A 126 13.11 -18.58 7.59
N GLY A 127 12.70 -18.75 6.33
CA GLY A 127 11.39 -19.30 5.95
C GLY A 127 10.22 -18.30 6.01
N PHE A 128 10.43 -17.14 6.63
CA PHE A 128 9.57 -15.96 6.59
C PHE A 128 10.40 -14.78 6.10
N THR A 129 10.75 -14.88 4.84
CA THR A 129 11.17 -13.75 4.04
C THR A 129 10.15 -12.61 4.21
N TRP A 130 10.50 -11.37 3.85
CA TRP A 130 9.54 -10.33 3.46
C TRP A 130 9.20 -9.17 4.39
N LEU A 131 9.95 -8.85 5.47
CA LEU A 131 9.89 -7.46 5.93
C LEU A 131 10.65 -6.59 4.90
N ARG A 132 9.94 -5.97 3.95
CA ARG A 132 10.50 -5.11 2.90
C ARG A 132 10.40 -3.65 3.36
N PRO A 133 11.46 -3.05 3.94
CA PRO A 133 11.38 -1.72 4.52
C PRO A 133 11.03 -0.66 3.48
N ALA A 134 11.38 -0.90 2.21
CA ALA A 134 11.04 -0.04 1.07
C ALA A 134 9.53 0.18 0.92
N ASN A 135 8.67 -0.75 1.35
CA ASN A 135 7.21 -0.60 1.28
C ASN A 135 6.69 0.59 2.10
N ALA A 136 7.46 1.07 3.08
CA ALA A 136 7.13 2.26 3.85
C ALA A 136 6.99 3.53 2.97
N LEU A 137 7.66 3.54 1.80
CA LEU A 137 7.71 4.70 0.91
C LEU A 137 6.52 4.75 -0.05
N ALA A 138 5.98 3.61 -0.48
CA ALA A 138 4.85 3.56 -1.41
C ALA A 138 3.65 4.43 -0.97
N PRO A 139 3.11 4.31 0.27
CA PRO A 139 2.01 5.16 0.72
C PRO A 139 2.41 6.65 0.79
N LEU A 140 3.67 6.94 1.13
CA LEU A 140 4.18 8.31 1.21
C LEU A 140 4.30 8.96 -0.16
N PHE A 141 4.73 8.24 -1.20
CA PHE A 141 4.80 8.78 -2.56
C PHE A 141 3.43 9.19 -3.07
N GLY A 142 2.39 8.38 -2.84
CA GLY A 142 1.02 8.78 -3.15
C GLY A 142 0.62 10.05 -2.39
N MET A 143 0.83 10.09 -1.08
CA MET A 143 0.51 11.26 -0.26
C MET A 143 1.26 12.52 -0.72
N PHE A 144 2.53 12.41 -1.08
CA PHE A 144 3.37 13.57 -1.38
C PHE A 144 3.25 14.06 -2.82
N PHE A 145 3.16 13.15 -3.77
CA PHE A 145 3.22 13.47 -5.20
C PHE A 145 1.92 13.20 -5.95
N GLY A 146 0.91 12.60 -5.30
CA GLY A 146 -0.39 12.37 -5.92
C GLY A 146 -0.40 11.15 -6.84
N ILE A 147 -1.16 11.23 -7.92
CA ILE A 147 -1.22 10.18 -8.95
C ILE A 147 0.16 9.85 -9.56
N PRO A 148 1.05 10.83 -9.84
CA PRO A 148 2.43 10.55 -10.22
C PRO A 148 3.18 9.64 -9.24
N GLY A 149 3.04 9.89 -7.94
CA GLY A 149 3.65 9.05 -6.90
C GLY A 149 3.02 7.66 -6.81
N CYS A 150 1.71 7.56 -7.03
CA CYS A 150 1.01 6.27 -7.08
C CYS A 150 1.46 5.42 -8.27
N LEU A 151 1.57 6.04 -9.45
CA LEU A 151 2.09 5.35 -10.64
C LEU A 151 3.58 5.02 -10.49
N GLY A 152 4.35 5.90 -9.84
CA GLY A 152 5.74 5.62 -9.48
C GLY A 152 5.87 4.38 -8.59
N ALA A 153 5.01 4.19 -7.59
CA ALA A 153 5.01 2.97 -6.78
C ALA A 153 4.68 1.71 -7.60
N ALA A 154 3.71 1.81 -8.51
CA ALA A 154 3.36 0.71 -9.42
C ALA A 154 4.51 0.30 -10.35
N ILE A 155 5.13 1.29 -11.02
CA ILE A 155 6.27 1.08 -11.91
C ILE A 155 7.48 0.60 -11.10
N GLY A 156 7.73 1.15 -9.91
CA GLY A 156 8.81 0.71 -9.04
C GLY A 156 8.69 -0.75 -8.64
N ASN A 157 7.47 -1.23 -8.32
CA ASN A 157 7.26 -2.66 -8.09
C ASN A 157 7.56 -3.49 -9.33
N LEU A 158 7.12 -3.05 -10.51
CA LEU A 158 7.40 -3.75 -11.77
C LEU A 158 8.90 -3.84 -12.06
N ILE A 159 9.65 -2.76 -11.81
CA ILE A 159 11.12 -2.75 -11.92
C ILE A 159 11.72 -3.76 -10.93
N ALA A 160 11.24 -3.80 -9.70
CA ALA A 160 11.71 -4.76 -8.70
C ALA A 160 11.41 -6.21 -9.12
N ASP A 161 10.27 -6.48 -9.75
CA ASP A 161 9.94 -7.81 -10.29
C ASP A 161 10.90 -8.18 -11.44
N ILE A 162 11.21 -7.24 -12.34
CA ILE A 162 12.15 -7.45 -13.46
C ILE A 162 13.55 -7.75 -12.92
N VAL A 163 14.06 -6.91 -12.02
CA VAL A 163 15.42 -7.06 -11.45
C VAL A 163 15.51 -8.30 -10.56
N GLY A 164 14.43 -8.64 -9.85
CA GLY A 164 14.35 -9.81 -8.98
C GLY A 164 14.08 -11.13 -9.70
N GLY A 165 13.82 -11.12 -11.01
CA GLY A 165 13.50 -12.33 -11.78
C GLY A 165 12.08 -12.86 -11.58
N PHE A 166 11.17 -12.05 -11.03
CA PHE A 166 9.76 -12.39 -10.78
C PHE A 166 8.81 -11.82 -11.84
N PHE A 167 9.34 -11.17 -12.89
CA PHE A 167 8.53 -10.59 -13.95
C PHE A 167 7.73 -11.66 -14.70
N GLY A 168 6.42 -11.49 -14.74
CA GLY A 168 5.50 -12.38 -15.45
C GLY A 168 4.06 -11.91 -15.38
N VAL A 169 3.11 -12.82 -15.66
CA VAL A 169 1.67 -12.51 -15.63
C VAL A 169 1.21 -12.04 -14.25
N GLY A 170 1.84 -12.53 -13.18
CA GLY A 170 1.58 -12.06 -11.81
C GLY A 170 1.91 -10.57 -11.58
N SER A 171 2.87 -10.01 -12.32
CA SER A 171 3.31 -8.61 -12.16
C SER A 171 2.23 -7.59 -12.53
N PHE A 172 1.23 -7.95 -13.35
CA PHE A 172 0.09 -7.07 -13.62
C PHE A 172 -0.77 -6.82 -12.37
N GLY A 173 -1.01 -7.87 -11.59
CA GLY A 173 -1.66 -7.77 -10.28
C GLY A 173 -0.83 -6.92 -9.32
N GLY A 174 0.48 -7.17 -9.27
CA GLY A 174 1.42 -6.39 -8.47
C GLY A 174 1.48 -4.90 -8.85
N PHE A 175 1.43 -4.58 -10.15
CA PHE A 175 1.46 -3.21 -10.65
C PHE A 175 0.28 -2.38 -10.12
N ILE A 176 -0.95 -2.84 -10.35
CA ILE A 176 -2.13 -2.11 -9.89
C ILE A 176 -2.29 -2.21 -8.37
N GLY A 177 -1.94 -3.35 -7.76
CA GLY A 177 -1.92 -3.50 -6.31
C GLY A 177 -1.04 -2.46 -5.62
N ASN A 178 0.16 -2.21 -6.14
CA ASN A 178 1.06 -1.18 -5.59
C ASN A 178 0.59 0.24 -5.88
N PHE A 179 -0.06 0.48 -7.02
CA PHE A 179 -0.77 1.74 -7.22
C PHE A 179 -1.80 1.97 -6.10
N LEU A 180 -2.58 0.95 -5.74
CA LEU A 180 -3.62 1.06 -4.71
C LEU A 180 -3.03 1.26 -3.31
N ILE A 181 -1.86 0.66 -3.00
CA ILE A 181 -1.10 0.92 -1.76
C ILE A 181 -0.86 2.42 -1.58
N ALA A 182 -0.41 3.09 -2.64
CA ALA A 182 -0.14 4.53 -2.64
C ALA A 182 -1.42 5.37 -2.72
N TYR A 183 -2.42 4.92 -3.48
CA TYR A 183 -3.65 5.64 -3.77
C TYR A 183 -4.54 5.84 -2.55
N LEU A 184 -4.72 4.80 -1.72
CA LEU A 184 -5.61 4.88 -0.56
C LEU A 184 -5.22 6.03 0.39
N PRO A 185 -3.98 6.11 0.91
CA PRO A 185 -3.59 7.20 1.79
C PRO A 185 -3.53 8.54 1.05
N TYR A 186 -3.15 8.57 -0.23
CA TYR A 186 -3.24 9.77 -1.07
C TYR A 186 -4.64 10.39 -1.07
N LYS A 187 -5.67 9.55 -1.25
CA LYS A 187 -7.05 9.97 -1.47
C LYS A 187 -7.76 10.31 -0.16
N PHE A 188 -7.54 9.52 0.88
CA PHE A 188 -8.38 9.56 2.08
C PHE A 188 -7.73 10.26 3.27
N VAL A 189 -6.40 10.40 3.31
CA VAL A 189 -5.73 11.20 4.33
C VAL A 189 -5.86 12.69 3.94
N ARG A 190 -6.26 13.53 4.88
CA ARG A 190 -6.51 14.96 4.60
C ARG A 190 -5.28 15.81 4.79
N ASP A 191 -4.55 15.55 5.87
CA ASP A 191 -3.31 16.21 6.23
C ASP A 191 -2.15 15.23 6.09
N HIS A 192 -1.20 15.53 5.22
CA HIS A 192 -0.07 14.65 4.92
C HIS A 192 1.19 15.01 5.73
N SER A 193 1.08 15.92 6.70
CA SER A 193 2.23 16.44 7.44
C SER A 193 2.73 15.55 8.57
N PHE A 194 1.93 14.57 8.99
CA PHE A 194 2.17 13.75 10.18
C PHE A 194 2.40 14.61 11.44
N SER A 195 1.92 15.87 11.46
CA SER A 195 2.14 16.81 12.57
C SER A 195 1.04 16.78 13.62
N SER A 196 -0.08 16.14 13.31
CA SER A 196 -1.26 16.10 14.17
C SER A 196 -1.69 14.66 14.42
N ALA A 197 -2.29 14.41 15.57
CA ALA A 197 -2.88 13.12 15.88
C ALA A 197 -3.92 12.69 14.83
N SER A 198 -4.62 13.66 14.21
CA SER A 198 -5.58 13.37 13.14
C SER A 198 -4.90 12.89 11.85
N SER A 199 -3.80 13.53 11.45
CA SER A 199 -3.01 13.13 10.28
C SER A 199 -2.45 11.72 10.45
N ILE A 200 -1.89 11.43 11.62
CA ILE A 200 -1.34 10.11 11.93
C ILE A 200 -2.46 9.07 12.03
N GLY A 201 -3.57 9.36 12.72
CA GLY A 201 -4.69 8.43 12.85
C GLY A 201 -5.35 8.10 11.52
N GLU A 202 -5.58 9.09 10.65
CA GLU A 202 -6.11 8.86 9.29
C GLU A 202 -5.14 8.01 8.46
N PHE A 203 -3.83 8.24 8.60
CA PHE A 203 -2.83 7.39 7.95
C PHE A 203 -2.87 5.95 8.47
N TYR A 204 -3.06 5.73 9.77
CA TYR A 204 -3.19 4.38 10.31
C TYR A 204 -4.44 3.65 9.78
N VAL A 205 -5.54 4.36 9.58
CA VAL A 205 -6.73 3.77 8.95
C VAL A 205 -6.45 3.42 7.48
N TRP A 206 -5.96 4.38 6.69
CA TRP A 206 -5.91 4.24 5.23
C TRP A 206 -4.58 3.71 4.68
N GLY A 207 -3.47 4.20 5.21
CA GLY A 207 -2.10 3.85 4.83
C GLY A 207 -1.50 2.64 5.54
N VAL A 208 -2.09 2.19 6.65
CA VAL A 208 -1.68 0.95 7.36
C VAL A 208 -2.70 -0.16 7.13
N LEU A 209 -3.92 -0.02 7.68
CA LEU A 209 -4.89 -1.13 7.71
C LEU A 209 -5.61 -1.35 6.37
N ALA A 210 -6.27 -0.32 5.83
CA ALA A 210 -7.10 -0.48 4.64
C ALA A 210 -6.29 -0.88 3.40
N GLN A 211 -5.16 -0.20 3.16
CA GLN A 211 -4.31 -0.53 2.02
C GLN A 211 -3.68 -1.93 2.10
N ALA A 212 -3.36 -2.43 3.29
CA ALA A 212 -2.80 -3.77 3.44
C ALA A 212 -3.83 -4.84 3.04
N PHE A 213 -5.08 -4.66 3.46
CA PHE A 213 -6.17 -5.54 3.05
C PHE A 213 -6.47 -5.44 1.56
N VAL A 214 -6.61 -4.23 1.02
CA VAL A 214 -6.91 -3.98 -0.39
C VAL A 214 -5.81 -4.55 -1.29
N SER A 215 -4.54 -4.30 -0.99
CA SER A 215 -3.43 -4.79 -1.80
C SER A 215 -3.30 -6.31 -1.76
N ALA A 216 -3.38 -6.92 -0.57
CA ALA A 216 -3.30 -8.38 -0.44
C ALA A 216 -4.42 -9.08 -1.21
N THR A 217 -5.67 -8.63 -1.04
CA THR A 217 -6.83 -9.22 -1.72
C THR A 217 -6.84 -8.96 -3.22
N TYR A 218 -6.48 -7.75 -3.67
CA TYR A 218 -6.38 -7.41 -5.09
C TYR A 218 -5.34 -8.29 -5.81
N ILE A 219 -4.13 -8.35 -5.27
CA ILE A 219 -3.02 -9.09 -5.89
C ILE A 219 -3.34 -10.59 -5.90
N CYS A 220 -3.82 -11.14 -4.78
CA CYS A 220 -4.09 -12.56 -4.69
C CYS A 220 -5.32 -12.98 -5.51
N TRP A 221 -6.32 -12.11 -5.66
CA TRP A 221 -7.42 -12.38 -6.59
C TRP A 221 -6.92 -12.50 -8.03
N TRP A 222 -6.03 -11.58 -8.46
CA TRP A 222 -5.43 -11.66 -9.79
C TRP A 222 -4.62 -12.95 -9.97
N LEU A 223 -3.81 -13.32 -8.98
CA LEU A 223 -3.00 -14.54 -9.04
C LEU A 223 -3.85 -15.82 -9.06
N ASP A 224 -4.99 -15.86 -8.35
CA ASP A 224 -5.94 -16.98 -8.36
C ASP A 224 -6.62 -17.10 -9.74
N VAL A 225 -7.16 -16.00 -10.28
CA VAL A 225 -7.80 -16.02 -11.61
C VAL A 225 -6.80 -16.34 -12.72
N ALA A 226 -5.57 -15.88 -12.59
CA ALA A 226 -4.49 -16.16 -13.54
C ALA A 226 -3.72 -17.46 -13.22
N GLU A 227 -4.24 -18.34 -12.35
CA GLU A 227 -3.54 -19.56 -11.89
C GLU A 227 -3.02 -20.38 -13.07
N ALA A 228 -3.82 -20.56 -14.13
CA ALA A 228 -3.42 -21.33 -15.32
C ALA A 228 -2.20 -20.76 -16.06
N LEU A 229 -1.94 -19.45 -15.94
CA LEU A 229 -0.81 -18.76 -16.57
C LEU A 229 0.37 -18.55 -15.62
N VAL A 230 0.08 -18.43 -14.33
CA VAL A 230 1.06 -18.16 -13.28
C VAL A 230 1.65 -19.46 -12.72
N GLY A 231 0.88 -20.55 -12.71
CA GLY A 231 1.32 -21.88 -12.25
C GLY A 231 1.52 -22.01 -10.74
N LEU A 232 1.02 -21.06 -9.94
CA LEU A 232 1.16 -21.09 -8.48
C LEU A 232 -0.01 -21.83 -7.83
N PRO A 233 0.23 -22.80 -6.92
CA PRO A 233 -0.84 -23.44 -6.17
C PRO A 233 -1.65 -22.44 -5.35
N LEU A 234 -2.96 -22.64 -5.25
CA LEU A 234 -3.86 -21.77 -4.48
C LEU A 234 -3.46 -21.58 -3.01
N PHE A 235 -2.85 -22.59 -2.39
CA PHE A 235 -2.28 -22.46 -1.05
C PHE A 235 -1.13 -21.46 -1.00
N VAL A 236 -0.28 -21.40 -2.03
CA VAL A 236 0.80 -20.40 -2.10
C VAL A 236 0.20 -19.01 -2.25
N VAL A 237 -0.84 -18.84 -3.07
CA VAL A 237 -1.49 -17.54 -3.28
C VAL A 237 -2.16 -17.03 -2.00
N TRP A 238 -3.08 -17.80 -1.42
CA TRP A 238 -3.89 -17.33 -0.30
C TRP A 238 -3.32 -17.69 1.07
N GLY A 239 -2.59 -18.79 1.20
CA GLY A 239 -1.99 -19.24 2.46
C GLY A 239 -0.61 -18.64 2.74
N ILE A 240 0.10 -18.14 1.72
CA ILE A 240 1.46 -17.60 1.87
C ILE A 240 1.54 -16.15 1.40
N ILE A 241 1.25 -15.87 0.12
CA ILE A 241 1.43 -14.54 -0.48
C ILE A 241 0.49 -13.50 0.14
N ALA A 242 -0.81 -13.79 0.30
CA ALA A 242 -1.75 -12.82 0.89
C ALA A 242 -1.36 -12.43 2.34
N PRO A 243 -1.08 -13.40 3.24
CA PRO A 243 -0.57 -13.11 4.57
C PRO A 243 0.74 -12.33 4.58
N ILE A 244 1.68 -12.62 3.66
CA ILE A 244 2.93 -11.87 3.51
C ILE A 244 2.66 -10.41 3.17
N ILE A 245 1.89 -10.15 2.11
CA ILE A 245 1.59 -8.80 1.65
C ILE A 245 0.91 -8.01 2.76
N PHE A 246 -0.10 -8.60 3.39
CA PHE A 246 -0.85 -7.99 4.48
C PHE A 246 0.05 -7.66 5.68
N SER A 247 0.80 -8.65 6.15
CA SER A 247 1.66 -8.53 7.33
C SER A 247 2.77 -7.50 7.12
N ASN A 248 3.49 -7.60 6.00
CA ASN A 248 4.57 -6.69 5.67
C ASN A 248 4.06 -5.24 5.59
N ASN A 249 2.96 -5.02 4.86
CA ASN A 249 2.41 -3.69 4.69
C ASN A 249 1.90 -3.10 6.01
N ILE A 250 1.32 -3.90 6.91
CA ILE A 250 0.93 -3.41 8.24
C ILE A 250 2.17 -3.06 9.07
N VAL A 251 3.12 -3.97 9.22
CA VAL A 251 4.24 -3.78 10.14
C VAL A 251 5.13 -2.63 9.68
N VAL A 252 5.51 -2.63 8.40
CA VAL A 252 6.39 -1.61 7.83
C VAL A 252 5.72 -0.24 7.83
N ASN A 253 4.44 -0.15 7.43
CA ASN A 253 3.78 1.15 7.36
C ASN A 253 3.35 1.67 8.73
N ALA A 254 3.07 0.81 9.72
CA ALA A 254 2.78 1.27 11.08
C ALA A 254 4.01 1.90 11.73
N VAL A 255 5.20 1.33 11.49
CA VAL A 255 6.43 1.71 12.20
C VAL A 255 7.24 2.75 11.42
N LEU A 256 7.55 2.50 10.15
CA LEU A 256 8.51 3.32 9.40
C LEU A 256 7.85 4.51 8.70
N SER A 257 6.67 4.35 8.10
CA SER A 257 6.04 5.42 7.32
C SER A 257 5.74 6.70 8.11
N PRO A 258 5.29 6.68 9.39
CA PRO A 258 5.07 7.91 10.13
C PRO A 258 6.37 8.66 10.44
N VAL A 259 7.44 7.93 10.74
CA VAL A 259 8.77 8.50 10.99
C VAL A 259 9.31 9.15 9.71
N LEU A 260 9.33 8.40 8.61
CA LEU A 260 9.76 8.91 7.30
C LEU A 260 8.86 10.05 6.83
N GLY A 261 7.55 9.94 7.04
CA GLY A 261 6.57 10.94 6.67
C GLY A 261 6.82 12.28 7.36
N ARG A 262 7.10 12.25 8.67
CA ARG A 262 7.43 13.44 9.46
C ARG A 262 8.73 14.11 9.02
N VAL A 263 9.74 13.33 8.65
CA VAL A 263 11.05 13.85 8.20
C VAL A 263 10.98 14.39 6.78
N LEU A 264 10.33 13.67 5.87
CA LEU A 264 10.32 13.97 4.43
C LEU A 264 9.31 15.07 4.08
N PHE A 265 8.16 15.14 4.76
CA PHE A 265 7.12 16.11 4.42
C PHE A 265 7.61 17.58 4.36
N PRO A 266 8.31 18.13 5.36
CA PRO A 266 8.80 19.51 5.27
C PRO A 266 9.81 19.72 4.13
N LEU A 267 10.63 18.71 3.83
CA LEU A 267 11.62 18.75 2.75
C LEU A 267 10.97 18.75 1.36
N ILE A 268 9.89 17.97 1.19
CA ILE A 268 9.10 17.90 -0.03
C ILE A 268 8.29 19.18 -0.23
N LYS A 269 7.62 19.66 0.83
CA LYS A 269 6.81 20.87 0.79
C LYS A 269 7.67 22.12 0.55
N GLY A 270 8.81 22.24 1.23
CA GLY A 270 9.74 23.36 1.06
C GLY A 270 10.35 23.46 -0.33
N ARG A 271 10.40 22.35 -1.08
CA ARG A 271 10.86 22.31 -2.49
C ARG A 271 9.72 22.50 -3.51
N GLY A 272 8.49 22.77 -3.07
CA GLY A 272 7.35 22.94 -3.96
C GLY A 272 6.89 21.67 -4.67
N LEU A 273 7.32 20.49 -4.21
CA LEU A 273 7.01 19.21 -4.85
C LEU A 273 5.64 18.64 -4.41
N TYR A 274 5.07 19.17 -3.34
CA TYR A 274 3.82 18.68 -2.76
C TYR A 274 2.63 18.91 -3.71
N TRP A 275 1.95 17.83 -4.09
CA TRP A 275 0.94 17.87 -5.15
C TRP A 275 -0.23 18.83 -4.88
N LYS A 276 -0.71 18.96 -3.62
CA LYS A 276 -1.85 19.86 -3.32
C LYS A 276 -1.49 21.32 -3.58
N ASP A 277 -0.23 21.69 -3.37
CA ASP A 277 0.23 23.07 -3.61
C ASP A 277 0.43 23.29 -5.12
N ARG A 278 0.96 22.28 -5.83
CA ARG A 278 1.14 22.33 -7.30
C ARG A 278 -0.18 22.43 -8.06
N ILE A 279 -1.21 21.65 -7.69
CA ILE A 279 -2.52 21.76 -8.34
C ILE A 279 -3.11 23.15 -8.12
N LYS A 280 -3.06 23.70 -6.90
CA LYS A 280 -3.61 25.04 -6.60
C LYS A 280 -2.92 26.12 -7.41
N ALA A 281 -1.59 26.06 -7.53
CA ALA A 281 -0.81 27.02 -8.32
C ALA A 281 -1.22 26.99 -9.80
N ALA A 282 -1.53 25.82 -10.36
CA ALA A 282 -2.00 25.68 -11.75
C ALA A 282 -3.44 26.21 -11.98
N GLN A 283 -4.15 26.68 -10.95
CA GLN A 283 -5.51 27.25 -11.08
C GLN A 283 -5.52 28.79 -11.10
N VAL A 284 -4.38 29.42 -10.84
CA VAL A 284 -4.19 30.89 -10.85
C VAL A 284 -3.54 31.28 -12.17
#